data_AF-A0A6A5WI03-F1
#
_entry.id   AF-A0A6A5WI03-F1
#
_cell.length_a   1.000
_cell.length_b   1.000
_cell.length_c   1.000
_cell.angle_alpha   90.00
_cell.angle_beta   90.00
_cell.angle_gamma   90.00
#
_symmetry.space_group_name_H-M   'P 1'
#
loop_
_entity.id
_entity.type
_entity.pdbx_description
1 polymer ?
#
loop_
_entity_poly.entity_id
_entity_poly.type
_entity_poly.pdbx_seq_one_letter_code
_entity_poly.pdbx_strand_id
1 'polypeptide(L)'
;MAWPNEDPPVTLPEDNMTSSVSQIDFTGPLYKILNLTDGEPASVNKDSFSAGSKFFRRAIKANAAALRDDPYTKPALQRYFYWIQSRKIAVPRGYEQQHVTLAHAYAISELIKYTKFKNAIINSFIVGREETELPEADATNIIYNNTPPHSPARRLMADFCAYYVNFEDSEWTEILANCHSDYLLDVIVIMKTFRDLLDDPPRDPGRANHTSYQ
;
A
#
# COMPACT_ATOMS: atom_id res chain seq x y z
N MET A 1 -7.30 21.48 -32.62
CA MET A 1 -6.58 20.45 -31.85
C MET A 1 -7.33 20.32 -30.53
N ALA A 2 -8.29 19.41 -30.47
CA ALA A 2 -9.08 19.17 -29.27
C ALA A 2 -8.32 18.18 -28.38
N TRP A 3 -8.17 18.51 -27.10
CA TRP A 3 -7.63 17.59 -26.11
C TRP A 3 -8.57 16.38 -26.00
N PRO A 4 -8.04 15.13 -25.91
CA PRO A 4 -8.89 13.97 -25.72
C PRO A 4 -9.58 14.07 -24.34
N ASN A 5 -10.87 13.74 -24.31
CA ASN A 5 -11.66 13.65 -23.09
C ASN A 5 -10.97 12.72 -22.10
N GLU A 6 -10.68 13.20 -20.89
CA GLU A 6 -10.15 12.39 -19.80
C GLU A 6 -11.21 11.37 -19.38
N ASP A 7 -10.91 10.08 -19.52
CA ASP A 7 -11.74 9.01 -18.96
C ASP A 7 -11.84 9.18 -17.42
N PRO A 8 -12.94 8.77 -16.78
CA PRO A 8 -13.10 8.89 -15.34
C PRO A 8 -12.08 8.03 -14.55
N PRO A 9 -11.73 8.43 -13.30
CA PRO A 9 -10.87 7.64 -12.43
C PRO A 9 -11.47 6.24 -12.17
N VAL A 10 -10.61 5.22 -12.18
CA VAL A 10 -11.00 3.84 -11.88
C VAL A 10 -11.43 3.76 -10.43
N THR A 11 -12.70 3.46 -10.21
CA THR A 11 -13.22 3.17 -8.87
C THR A 11 -13.12 1.68 -8.65
N LEU A 12 -12.43 1.27 -7.58
CA LEU A 12 -12.38 -0.14 -7.20
C LEU A 12 -13.81 -0.66 -6.93
N PRO A 13 -14.10 -1.94 -7.24
CA PRO A 13 -15.40 -2.53 -6.99
C PRO A 13 -15.82 -2.33 -5.54
N GLU A 14 -17.07 -1.94 -5.31
CA GLU A 14 -17.61 -1.71 -3.98
C GLU A 14 -17.68 -3.05 -3.24
N ASP A 15 -16.73 -3.28 -2.33
CA ASP A 15 -16.80 -4.41 -1.40
C ASP A 15 -18.12 -4.30 -0.61
N ASN A 16 -18.96 -5.33 -0.74
CA ASN A 16 -20.24 -5.53 -0.06
C ASN A 16 -20.07 -5.76 1.46
N MET A 17 -19.28 -4.94 2.16
CA MET A 17 -19.25 -4.88 3.61
C MET A 17 -20.50 -4.15 4.11
N THR A 18 -21.62 -4.86 4.17
CA THR A 18 -22.87 -4.44 4.84
C THR A 18 -22.71 -4.48 6.36
N SER A 19 -21.76 -3.72 6.90
CA SER A 19 -21.88 -3.21 8.26
C SER A 19 -22.80 -2.00 8.16
N SER A 20 -23.85 -1.93 8.97
CA SER A 20 -24.76 -0.78 9.05
C SER A 20 -23.96 0.52 9.15
N VAL A 21 -23.76 1.20 8.03
CA VAL A 21 -23.10 2.50 7.99
C VAL A 21 -24.11 3.46 8.58
N SER A 22 -23.95 3.79 9.86
CA SER A 22 -24.61 4.95 10.43
C SER A 22 -24.28 6.12 9.52
N GLN A 23 -25.31 6.69 8.87
CA GLN A 23 -25.18 7.89 8.05
C GLN A 23 -24.38 8.91 8.86
N ILE A 24 -23.18 9.23 8.39
CA ILE A 24 -22.35 10.24 9.07
C ILE A 24 -23.01 11.57 8.74
N ASP A 25 -23.59 12.20 9.75
CA ASP A 25 -24.19 13.51 9.61
C ASP A 25 -23.11 14.57 9.36
N PHE A 26 -23.10 15.13 8.16
CA PHE A 26 -22.15 16.17 7.77
C PHE A 26 -22.57 17.58 8.20
N THR A 27 -23.71 17.74 8.91
CA THR A 27 -24.23 19.06 9.35
C THR A 27 -23.54 19.63 10.59
N GLY A 28 -22.66 18.86 11.24
CA GLY A 28 -21.88 19.30 12.39
C GLY A 28 -20.93 20.47 12.11
N PRO A 29 -20.50 21.20 13.16
CA PRO A 29 -19.65 22.38 13.04
C PRO A 29 -18.32 22.06 12.32
N LEU A 30 -17.95 22.90 11.35
CA LEU A 30 -16.72 22.75 10.57
C LEU A 30 -15.51 23.25 11.38
N TYR A 31 -14.46 22.43 11.50
CA TYR A 31 -13.14 22.91 11.90
C TYR A 31 -12.41 23.44 10.67
N LYS A 32 -11.90 24.66 10.77
CA LYS A 32 -10.83 25.13 9.89
C LYS A 32 -9.54 24.43 10.31
N ILE A 33 -9.17 23.39 9.58
CA ILE A 33 -7.83 22.82 9.65
C ILE A 33 -6.98 23.68 8.72
N LEU A 34 -5.85 24.20 9.19
CA LEU A 34 -4.87 24.81 8.29
C LEU A 34 -4.53 23.77 7.23
N ASN A 35 -4.90 24.06 5.99
CA ASN A 35 -4.60 23.22 4.86
C ASN A 35 -3.09 23.18 4.77
N LEU A 36 -2.54 21.98 4.92
CA LEU A 36 -1.10 21.75 4.89
C LEU A 36 -0.53 22.08 3.50
N THR A 37 -1.38 22.42 2.51
CA THR A 37 -0.99 22.78 1.15
C THR A 37 -0.44 24.16 0.93
N ASP A 38 -1.11 25.14 1.47
CA ASP A 38 -1.10 26.53 1.05
C ASP A 38 -1.22 27.47 2.25
N GLY A 39 -1.40 26.93 3.46
CA GLY A 39 -1.67 27.71 4.66
C GLY A 39 -3.10 28.27 4.71
N GLU A 40 -3.89 28.06 3.67
CA GLU A 40 -5.31 28.42 3.64
C GLU A 40 -6.11 27.46 4.52
N PRO A 41 -7.21 27.88 5.16
CA PRO A 41 -7.99 27.00 6.01
C PRO A 41 -8.90 26.07 5.18
N ALA A 42 -8.70 24.75 5.26
CA ALA A 42 -9.65 23.75 4.78
C ALA A 42 -10.70 23.46 5.85
N SER A 43 -11.97 23.39 5.47
CA SER A 43 -13.07 23.10 6.39
C SER A 43 -13.36 21.60 6.41
N VAL A 44 -13.21 20.96 7.58
CA VAL A 44 -13.54 19.53 7.78
C VAL A 44 -14.58 19.40 8.88
N ASN A 45 -15.59 18.56 8.67
CA ASN A 45 -16.62 18.28 9.68
C ASN A 45 -15.98 17.73 10.97
N LYS A 46 -16.28 18.37 12.11
CA LYS A 46 -15.75 18.05 13.43
C LYS A 46 -16.08 16.64 13.88
N ASP A 47 -17.27 16.16 13.59
CA ASP A 47 -17.77 14.90 14.13
C ASP A 47 -17.11 13.72 13.43
N SER A 48 -16.94 13.82 12.11
CA SER A 48 -16.13 12.87 11.32
C SER A 48 -14.68 12.78 11.82
N PHE A 49 -14.09 13.92 12.19
CA PHE A 49 -12.70 13.99 12.63
C PHE A 49 -12.50 13.64 14.12
N SER A 50 -13.48 13.94 14.97
CA SER A 50 -13.43 13.64 16.40
C SER A 50 -13.77 12.18 16.71
N ALA A 51 -14.61 11.54 15.87
CA ALA A 51 -14.75 10.09 15.85
C ALA A 51 -13.45 9.39 15.41
N GLY A 52 -12.65 10.04 14.53
CA GLY A 52 -11.38 9.57 13.99
C GLY A 52 -10.18 9.53 14.95
N SER A 53 -10.41 9.58 16.27
CA SER A 53 -9.44 9.33 17.35
C SER A 53 -8.63 10.53 17.86
N LYS A 54 -8.69 10.73 19.18
CA LYS A 54 -7.75 11.56 19.97
C LYS A 54 -6.29 11.21 19.67
N PHE A 55 -6.05 9.98 19.21
CA PHE A 55 -4.75 9.51 18.78
C PHE A 55 -4.21 10.30 17.58
N PHE A 56 -5.03 10.56 16.55
CA PHE A 56 -4.59 11.28 15.35
C PHE A 56 -4.00 12.65 15.70
N ARG A 57 -4.69 13.42 16.55
CA ARG A 57 -4.19 14.73 17.00
C ARG A 57 -2.87 14.63 17.76
N ARG A 58 -2.72 13.60 18.59
CA ARG A 58 -1.47 13.36 19.33
C ARG A 58 -0.34 12.91 18.40
N ALA A 59 -0.63 12.01 17.46
CA ALA A 59 0.33 11.49 16.50
C ALA A 59 0.83 12.58 15.56
N ILE A 60 -0.07 13.39 14.99
CA ILE A 60 0.32 14.54 14.17
C ILE A 60 1.12 15.55 14.98
N LYS A 61 0.70 15.87 16.21
CA LYS A 61 1.43 16.82 17.06
C LYS A 61 2.84 16.31 17.43
N ALA A 62 2.96 15.04 17.79
CA ALA A 62 4.24 14.43 18.18
C ALA A 62 5.23 14.35 17.01
N ASN A 63 4.73 14.17 15.79
CA ASN A 63 5.55 14.00 14.59
C ASN A 63 5.50 15.22 13.66
N ALA A 64 5.02 16.37 14.13
CA ALA A 64 4.74 17.52 13.28
C ALA A 64 5.99 18.05 12.55
N ALA A 65 7.18 17.94 13.15
CA ALA A 65 8.43 18.34 12.51
C ALA A 65 8.81 17.36 11.39
N ALA A 66 8.87 16.06 11.69
CA ALA A 66 9.20 15.03 10.69
C ALA A 66 8.21 14.99 9.51
N LEU A 67 6.93 15.27 9.77
CA LEU A 67 5.88 15.30 8.76
C LEU A 67 5.92 16.55 7.85
N ARG A 68 6.63 17.61 8.21
CA ARG A 68 6.68 18.84 7.39
C ARG A 68 7.68 18.76 6.26
N ASP A 69 8.78 18.05 6.46
CA ASP A 69 9.90 18.03 5.52
C ASP A 69 9.74 16.93 4.45
N ASP A 70 8.81 15.98 4.65
CA ASP A 70 8.51 14.93 3.68
C ASP A 70 7.52 15.41 2.60
N PRO A 71 7.92 15.50 1.32
CA PRO A 71 7.06 15.95 0.23
C PRO A 71 5.84 15.04 0.01
N TYR A 72 5.90 13.78 0.47
CA TYR A 72 4.82 12.81 0.30
C TYR A 72 3.83 12.80 1.46
N THR A 73 4.19 13.42 2.59
CA THR A 73 3.33 13.46 3.77
C THR A 73 1.99 14.14 3.48
N LYS A 74 2.04 15.33 2.87
CA LYS A 74 0.83 16.09 2.53
C LYS A 74 -0.11 15.29 1.61
N PRO A 75 0.33 14.78 0.45
CA PRO A 75 -0.54 13.98 -0.43
C PRO A 75 -1.16 12.76 0.26
N ALA A 76 -0.42 12.06 1.12
CA ALA A 76 -0.97 10.89 1.82
C ALA A 76 -1.96 11.28 2.93
N LEU A 77 -1.77 12.41 3.62
CA LEU A 77 -2.79 12.97 4.52
C LEU A 77 -4.06 13.39 3.76
N GLN A 78 -3.94 14.03 2.60
CA GLN A 78 -5.10 14.37 1.76
C GLN A 78 -5.90 13.13 1.38
N ARG A 79 -5.21 12.03 1.03
CA ARG A 79 -5.88 10.74 0.74
C ARG A 79 -6.57 10.14 1.96
N TYR A 80 -5.96 10.24 3.14
CA TYR A 80 -6.63 9.83 4.38
C TYR A 80 -7.93 10.62 4.60
N PHE A 81 -7.90 11.94 4.43
CA PHE A 81 -9.09 12.77 4.56
C PHE A 81 -10.16 12.42 3.53
N TYR A 82 -9.75 12.24 2.27
CA TYR A 82 -10.64 11.81 1.21
C TYR A 82 -11.29 10.46 1.55
N TRP A 83 -10.50 9.46 1.97
CA TRP A 83 -11.01 8.14 2.35
C TRP A 83 -11.97 8.20 3.55
N ILE A 84 -11.73 9.08 4.53
CA ILE A 84 -12.66 9.25 5.66
C ILE A 84 -14.04 9.70 5.16
N GLN A 85 -14.08 10.57 4.15
CA GLN A 85 -15.30 11.13 3.57
C GLN A 85 -15.98 10.17 2.59
N SER A 86 -15.22 9.62 1.63
CA SER A 86 -15.75 8.85 0.51
C SER A 86 -15.75 7.34 0.75
N ARG A 87 -14.97 6.86 1.72
CA ARG A 87 -14.59 5.44 1.91
C ARG A 87 -13.87 4.82 0.71
N LYS A 88 -13.40 5.63 -0.24
CA LYS A 88 -12.66 5.21 -1.44
C LYS A 88 -11.22 5.72 -1.35
N ILE A 89 -10.26 4.93 -1.83
CA ILE A 89 -8.87 5.36 -1.94
C ILE A 89 -8.66 5.87 -3.35
N ALA A 90 -8.35 7.16 -3.49
CA ALA A 90 -7.97 7.74 -4.77
C ALA A 90 -6.52 7.34 -5.09
N VAL A 91 -6.34 6.54 -6.13
CA VAL A 91 -5.04 6.16 -6.69
C VAL A 91 -4.83 6.84 -8.04
N PRO A 92 -3.60 7.32 -8.34
CA PRO A 92 -3.28 7.79 -9.68
C PRO A 92 -3.36 6.63 -10.69
N ARG A 93 -3.45 6.98 -11.97
CA ARG A 93 -3.26 6.01 -13.05
C ARG A 93 -1.78 5.68 -13.18
N GLY A 94 -1.49 4.46 -13.59
CA GLY A 94 -0.12 3.94 -13.68
C GLY A 94 0.21 3.11 -12.45
N TYR A 95 0.64 1.88 -12.70
CA TYR A 95 0.94 0.90 -11.68
C TYR A 95 2.00 1.40 -10.69
N GLU A 96 3.10 1.94 -11.22
CA GLU A 96 4.21 2.45 -10.42
C GLU A 96 3.77 3.59 -9.48
N GLN A 97 3.11 4.60 -10.04
CA GLN A 97 2.64 5.75 -9.26
C GLN A 97 1.57 5.35 -8.24
N GLN A 98 0.75 4.34 -8.56
CA GLN A 98 -0.22 3.76 -7.64
C GLN A 98 0.48 3.09 -6.46
N HIS A 99 1.49 2.26 -6.71
CA HIS A 99 2.22 1.55 -5.66
C HIS A 99 2.96 2.49 -4.71
N VAL A 100 3.68 3.47 -5.25
CA VAL A 100 4.36 4.51 -4.46
C VAL A 100 3.34 5.32 -3.64
N THR A 101 2.21 5.70 -4.26
CA THR A 101 1.13 6.42 -3.58
C THR A 101 0.57 5.62 -2.40
N LEU A 102 0.26 4.35 -2.62
CA LEU A 102 -0.30 3.48 -1.59
C LEU A 102 0.73 3.22 -0.48
N ALA A 103 2.02 3.11 -0.81
CA ALA A 103 3.09 2.92 0.17
C ALA A 103 3.20 4.10 1.13
N HIS A 104 3.18 5.34 0.62
CA HIS A 104 3.16 6.53 1.46
C HIS A 104 1.88 6.64 2.30
N ALA A 105 0.72 6.33 1.71
CA ALA A 105 -0.53 6.28 2.45
C ALA A 105 -0.45 5.27 3.60
N TYR A 106 0.17 4.10 3.37
CA TYR A 106 0.34 3.07 4.39
C TYR A 106 1.29 3.54 5.51
N ALA A 107 2.43 4.13 5.16
CA ALA A 107 3.39 4.68 6.12
C ALA A 107 2.73 5.70 7.07
N ILE A 108 1.94 6.63 6.53
CA ILE A 108 1.16 7.58 7.37
C ILE A 108 0.13 6.85 8.21
N SER A 109 -0.56 5.88 7.63
CA SER A 109 -1.60 5.11 8.32
C SER A 109 -1.05 4.36 9.56
N GLU A 110 0.21 3.91 9.51
CA GLU A 110 0.95 3.35 10.65
C GLU A 110 1.23 4.42 11.71
N LEU A 111 1.70 5.59 11.30
CA LEU A 111 1.99 6.69 12.21
C LEU A 111 0.73 7.13 12.98
N ILE A 112 -0.41 7.21 12.30
CA ILE A 112 -1.70 7.57 12.88
C ILE A 112 -2.45 6.38 13.50
N LYS A 113 -1.86 5.17 13.44
CA LYS A 113 -2.40 3.91 13.99
C LYS A 113 -3.88 3.66 13.67
N TYR A 114 -4.29 3.96 12.44
CA TYR A 114 -5.69 3.88 12.05
C TYR A 114 -5.97 2.63 11.19
N THR A 115 -6.23 1.51 11.87
CA THR A 115 -6.33 0.15 11.28
C THR A 115 -7.26 0.06 10.08
N LYS A 116 -8.43 0.69 10.10
CA LYS A 116 -9.39 0.60 8.99
C LYS A 116 -8.83 1.17 7.68
N PHE A 117 -8.06 2.26 7.76
CA PHE A 117 -7.40 2.83 6.57
C PHE A 117 -6.23 1.96 6.13
N LYS A 118 -5.44 1.41 7.06
CA LYS A 118 -4.37 0.44 6.73
C LYS A 118 -4.91 -0.73 5.92
N ASN A 119 -6.00 -1.33 6.40
CA ASN A 119 -6.63 -2.47 5.73
C ASN A 119 -7.19 -2.08 4.35
N ALA A 120 -7.80 -0.90 4.22
CA ALA A 120 -8.25 -0.41 2.92
C ALA A 120 -7.08 -0.24 1.93
N ILE A 121 -5.93 0.26 2.38
CA ILE A 121 -4.73 0.41 1.54
C ILE A 121 -4.17 -0.96 1.13
N ILE A 122 -4.10 -1.92 2.05
CA ILE A 122 -3.69 -3.30 1.76
C ILE A 122 -4.62 -3.93 0.71
N ASN A 123 -5.93 -3.76 0.85
CA ASN A 123 -6.88 -4.22 -0.16
C ASN A 123 -6.64 -3.53 -1.51
N SER A 124 -6.34 -2.23 -1.52
CA SER A 124 -6.00 -1.52 -2.76
C SER A 124 -4.71 -2.01 -3.41
N PHE A 125 -3.70 -2.43 -2.64
CA PHE A 125 -2.52 -3.11 -3.19
C PHE A 125 -2.90 -4.46 -3.83
N ILE A 126 -3.78 -5.23 -3.18
CA ILE A 126 -4.19 -6.55 -3.68
C ILE A 126 -5.04 -6.44 -4.94
N VAL A 127 -6.02 -5.54 -4.96
CA VAL A 127 -6.94 -5.38 -6.10
C VAL A 127 -6.27 -4.64 -7.26
N GLY A 128 -5.35 -3.73 -6.96
CA GLY A 128 -4.67 -2.91 -7.96
C GLY A 128 -3.54 -3.59 -8.71
N ARG A 129 -3.19 -4.83 -8.35
CA ARG A 129 -2.09 -5.57 -8.98
C ARG A 129 -2.58 -6.31 -10.22
N GLU A 130 -1.79 -6.34 -11.27
CA GLU A 130 -1.91 -7.37 -12.30
C GLU A 130 -1.16 -8.64 -11.86
N GLU A 131 -1.52 -9.81 -12.42
CA GLU A 131 -0.96 -11.09 -11.97
C GLU A 131 0.55 -11.24 -12.22
N THR A 132 1.16 -10.38 -13.01
CA THR A 132 2.59 -10.48 -13.40
C THR A 132 3.46 -9.36 -12.83
N GLU A 133 2.88 -8.41 -12.11
CA GLU A 133 3.61 -7.20 -11.69
C GLU A 133 4.18 -7.32 -10.27
N LEU A 134 5.45 -6.94 -10.12
CA LEU A 134 6.12 -6.84 -8.82
C LEU A 134 5.80 -5.53 -8.11
N PRO A 135 5.81 -5.51 -6.77
CA PRO A 135 5.97 -4.25 -6.06
C PRO A 135 7.20 -3.49 -6.58
N GLU A 136 6.99 -2.23 -6.97
CA GLU A 136 8.07 -1.34 -7.34
C GLU A 136 9.12 -1.21 -6.24
N ALA A 137 10.38 -1.06 -6.64
CA ALA A 137 11.49 -0.89 -5.70
C ALA A 137 11.25 0.32 -4.77
N ASP A 138 10.77 1.44 -5.31
CA ASP A 138 10.46 2.64 -4.54
C ASP A 138 9.36 2.39 -3.51
N ALA A 139 8.26 1.74 -3.91
CA ALA A 139 7.16 1.41 -2.99
C ALA A 139 7.65 0.49 -1.86
N THR A 140 8.46 -0.51 -2.20
CA THR A 140 9.08 -1.42 -1.24
C THR A 140 10.00 -0.68 -0.27
N ASN A 141 10.87 0.19 -0.78
CA ASN A 141 11.78 1.02 0.02
C ASN A 141 11.00 1.93 0.98
N ILE A 142 9.90 2.54 0.53
CA ILE A 142 9.03 3.35 1.39
C ILE A 142 8.44 2.51 2.52
N ILE A 143 7.88 1.33 2.21
CA ILE A 143 7.28 0.45 3.22
C ILE A 143 8.34 0.00 4.25
N TYR A 144 9.51 -0.45 3.80
CA TYR A 144 10.53 -0.96 4.71
C TYR A 144 11.19 0.16 5.54
N ASN A 145 11.43 1.34 4.97
CA ASN A 145 12.00 2.45 5.74
C ASN A 145 11.03 3.04 6.78
N ASN A 146 9.72 2.99 6.52
CA ASN A 146 8.73 3.74 7.30
C ASN A 146 7.78 2.88 8.15
N THR A 147 7.97 1.56 8.19
CA THR A 147 7.14 0.66 8.99
C THR A 147 7.99 -0.28 9.84
N PRO A 148 7.50 -0.78 10.99
CA PRO A 148 8.26 -1.71 11.83
C PRO A 148 8.43 -3.09 11.16
N PRO A 149 9.40 -3.92 11.58
CA PRO A 149 9.69 -5.24 10.98
C PRO A 149 8.49 -6.18 10.87
N HIS A 150 7.53 -6.10 11.79
CA HIS A 150 6.32 -6.94 11.79
C HIS A 150 5.10 -6.27 11.12
N SER A 151 5.34 -5.29 10.26
CA SER A 151 4.29 -4.59 9.52
C SER A 151 3.60 -5.53 8.52
N PRO A 152 2.25 -5.60 8.50
CA PRO A 152 1.51 -6.37 7.50
C PRO A 152 1.85 -6.00 6.05
N ALA A 153 2.18 -4.73 5.77
CA ALA A 153 2.58 -4.31 4.43
C ALA A 153 3.93 -4.89 4.01
N ARG A 154 4.92 -5.00 4.92
CA ARG A 154 6.22 -5.62 4.61
C ARG A 154 6.03 -7.08 4.17
N ARG A 155 5.23 -7.81 4.95
CA ARG A 155 4.84 -9.19 4.64
C ARG A 155 4.13 -9.29 3.30
N LEU A 156 3.15 -8.41 3.02
CA LEU A 156 2.44 -8.41 1.73
C LEU A 156 3.39 -8.23 0.54
N MET A 157 4.31 -7.25 0.61
CA MET A 157 5.27 -7.02 -0.48
C MET A 157 6.15 -8.24 -0.71
N ALA A 158 6.65 -8.84 0.37
CA ALA A 158 7.49 -10.03 0.27
C ALA A 158 6.70 -11.25 -0.25
N ASP A 159 5.45 -11.44 0.19
CA ASP A 159 4.56 -12.48 -0.31
C ASP A 159 4.29 -12.33 -1.82
N PHE A 160 4.07 -11.12 -2.31
CA PHE A 160 3.90 -10.86 -3.75
C PHE A 160 5.13 -11.29 -4.55
N CYS A 161 6.31 -10.85 -4.14
CA CYS A 161 7.53 -11.20 -4.84
C CYS A 161 7.86 -12.70 -4.75
N ALA A 162 7.75 -13.29 -3.57
CA ALA A 162 8.05 -14.71 -3.39
C ALA A 162 7.12 -15.62 -4.21
N TYR A 163 5.88 -15.19 -4.45
CA TYR A 163 4.92 -15.93 -5.26
C TYR A 163 5.16 -15.78 -6.76
N TYR A 164 5.56 -14.60 -7.24
CA TYR A 164 5.64 -14.29 -8.67
C TYR A 164 7.05 -14.29 -9.27
N VAL A 165 8.11 -14.33 -8.44
CA VAL A 165 9.49 -14.24 -8.94
C VAL A 165 9.79 -15.29 -10.00
N ASN A 166 10.11 -14.81 -11.21
CA ASN A 166 10.56 -15.63 -12.32
C ASN A 166 12.04 -15.32 -12.60
N PHE A 167 12.93 -16.25 -12.26
CA PHE A 167 14.37 -16.09 -12.46
C PHE A 167 14.81 -16.14 -13.94
N GLU A 168 13.92 -16.52 -14.86
CA GLU A 168 14.22 -16.50 -16.30
C GLU A 168 14.10 -15.09 -16.90
N ASP A 169 13.47 -14.17 -16.19
CA ASP A 169 13.27 -12.80 -16.63
C ASP A 169 14.31 -11.87 -15.96
N SER A 170 15.19 -11.30 -16.80
CA SER A 170 16.31 -10.47 -16.35
C SER A 170 15.87 -9.16 -15.70
N GLU A 171 14.68 -8.64 -16.03
CA GLU A 171 14.16 -7.40 -15.45
C GLU A 171 13.97 -7.52 -13.93
N TRP A 172 13.63 -8.72 -13.45
CA TRP A 172 13.45 -8.99 -12.02
C TRP A 172 14.73 -8.83 -11.23
N THR A 173 15.87 -9.18 -11.83
CA THR A 173 17.17 -9.04 -11.15
C THR A 173 17.52 -7.57 -10.93
N GLU A 174 17.19 -6.71 -11.89
CA GLU A 174 17.42 -5.26 -11.77
C GLU A 174 16.49 -4.61 -10.75
N ILE A 175 15.19 -4.96 -10.75
CA ILE A 175 14.23 -4.44 -9.77
C ILE A 175 14.67 -4.87 -8.35
N LEU A 176 14.98 -6.15 -8.14
CA LEU A 176 15.39 -6.67 -6.84
C LEU A 176 16.71 -6.07 -6.35
N ALA A 177 17.64 -5.74 -7.24
CA ALA A 177 18.90 -5.08 -6.88
C ALA A 177 18.70 -3.68 -6.28
N ASN A 178 17.58 -3.02 -6.60
CA ASN A 178 17.23 -1.68 -6.12
C ASN A 178 16.29 -1.71 -4.90
N CYS A 179 15.87 -2.89 -4.45
CA CYS A 179 15.01 -3.04 -3.27
C CYS A 179 15.79 -2.99 -1.95
N HIS A 180 15.06 -2.73 -0.86
CA HIS A 180 15.58 -2.70 0.50
C HIS A 180 16.19 -4.07 0.90
N SER A 181 17.32 -4.09 1.60
CA SER A 181 18.00 -5.34 1.97
C SER A 181 17.12 -6.27 2.84
N ASP A 182 16.44 -5.72 3.83
CA ASP A 182 15.51 -6.49 4.67
C ASP A 182 14.35 -7.12 3.87
N TYR A 183 13.93 -6.46 2.78
CA TYR A 183 12.89 -7.02 1.92
C TYR A 183 13.36 -8.28 1.21
N LEU A 184 14.59 -8.28 0.68
CA LEU A 184 15.17 -9.46 0.05
C LEU A 184 15.30 -10.62 1.05
N LEU A 185 15.65 -10.31 2.30
CA LEU A 185 15.68 -11.31 3.36
C LEU A 185 14.30 -11.90 3.64
N ASP A 186 13.28 -11.06 3.78
CA ASP A 186 11.89 -11.49 4.01
C ASP A 186 11.37 -12.35 2.84
N VAL A 187 11.69 -11.97 1.59
CA VAL A 187 11.37 -12.75 0.39
C VAL A 187 12.01 -14.14 0.45
N ILE A 188 13.32 -14.24 0.74
CA ILE A 188 14.02 -15.53 0.85
C ILE A 188 13.40 -16.42 1.92
N VAL A 189 13.05 -15.84 3.07
CA VAL A 189 12.39 -16.58 4.17
C VAL A 189 11.04 -17.12 3.71
N ILE A 190 10.23 -16.33 3.02
CA ILE A 190 8.92 -16.75 2.51
C ILE A 190 9.06 -17.81 1.41
N MET A 191 9.97 -17.62 0.45
CA MET A 191 10.25 -18.60 -0.60
C MET A 191 10.63 -19.98 -0.02
N LYS A 192 11.41 -20.00 1.06
CA LYS A 192 11.72 -21.25 1.77
C LYS A 192 10.46 -21.94 2.26
N THR A 193 9.52 -21.20 2.84
CA THR A 193 8.25 -21.78 3.32
C THR A 193 7.40 -22.36 2.20
N PHE A 194 7.40 -21.74 1.00
CA PHE A 194 6.71 -22.31 -0.17
C PHE A 194 7.38 -23.57 -0.67
N ARG A 195 8.71 -23.65 -0.63
CA ARG A 195 9.45 -24.85 -1.03
C ARG A 195 9.12 -26.05 -0.16
N ASP A 196 9.01 -25.83 1.15
CA ASP A 196 8.66 -26.89 2.10
C ASP A 196 7.21 -27.37 1.92
N LEU A 197 6.33 -26.56 1.31
CA LEU A 197 4.93 -26.91 1.02
C LEU A 197 4.76 -27.66 -0.31
N LEU A 198 5.66 -27.43 -1.26
CA LEU A 198 5.72 -28.20 -2.50
C LEU A 198 6.44 -29.52 -2.19
N ASP A 199 5.68 -30.51 -1.70
CA ASP A 199 6.09 -31.89 -1.38
C ASP A 199 6.68 -32.67 -2.59
N ASP A 200 7.20 -32.00 -3.62
CA ASP A 200 8.05 -32.65 -4.60
C ASP A 200 9.43 -32.89 -3.98
N PRO A 201 9.85 -34.17 -3.84
CA PRO A 201 11.20 -34.45 -3.39
C PRO A 201 12.18 -33.69 -4.30
N PRO A 202 13.27 -33.12 -3.75
CA PRO A 202 14.26 -32.43 -4.55
C PRO A 202 14.63 -33.34 -5.71
N ARG A 203 14.50 -32.82 -6.94
CA ARG A 203 14.73 -33.56 -8.19
C ARG A 203 16.05 -34.30 -8.04
N ASP A 204 15.97 -35.61 -7.77
CA ASP A 204 17.14 -36.42 -7.47
C ASP A 204 18.06 -36.35 -8.69
N PRO A 205 19.24 -35.71 -8.62
CA PRO A 205 20.14 -35.61 -9.76
C PRO A 205 20.62 -36.99 -10.23
N GLY A 206 20.41 -38.04 -9.42
CA GLY A 206 20.65 -39.45 -9.74
C GLY A 206 19.49 -40.18 -10.42
N ARG A 207 18.27 -39.61 -10.50
CA ARG A 207 17.19 -40.16 -11.34
C ARG A 207 17.44 -39.76 -12.79
N ALA A 208 18.42 -40.43 -13.40
CA ALA A 208 18.51 -40.51 -14.84
C ALA A 208 17.20 -41.12 -15.35
N ASN A 209 16.34 -40.30 -15.96
CA ASN A 209 15.22 -40.76 -16.77
C ASN A 209 15.79 -41.38 -18.05
N HIS A 210 16.45 -42.53 -17.91
CA HIS A 210 16.76 -43.48 -18.97
C HIS A 210 15.48 -44.27 -19.30
N THR A 211 14.37 -43.58 -19.56
CA THR A 211 13.34 -44.15 -20.43
C THR A 211 13.85 -43.98 -21.85
N SER A 212 14.60 -44.99 -22.28
CA SER A 212 14.90 -45.25 -23.68
C SER A 212 13.63 -45.10 -24.50
N TYR A 213 13.59 -44.08 -25.37
CA TYR A 213 12.73 -44.12 -26.55
C TYR A 213 13.24 -45.29 -27.42
N GLN A 214 12.50 -46.40 -27.41
CA GLN A 214 12.56 -47.40 -28.46
C GLN A 214 11.52 -47.05 -29.53
#